data_AF-A0A517U6G8-F1
#
_entry.id   AF-A0A517U6G8-F1
#
_cell.length_a   1.000
_cell.length_b   1.000
_cell.length_c   1.000
_cell.angle_alpha   90.00
_cell.angle_beta   90.00
_cell.angle_gamma   90.00
#
_symmetry.space_group_name_H-M   'P 1'
#
loop_
_entity.id
_entity.type
_entity.pdbx_description
1 polymer ?
#
loop_
_entity_poly.entity_id
_entity_poly.type
_entity_poly.pdbx_seq_one_letter_code
_entity_poly.pdbx_strand_id
1 'polypeptide(L)'
;MAIPKKGSRNITIGAQRFRWVVSIHGNTANLVVELADDPGQRLQAYFECRDLHVRDASGEWKFHSQKQSITPSNVRRLLTHALENGWRPEQKGIAPFVVRDAAKVALTIDAERIDNRNIHPDSDTAFIREVARDFISTYMALSLCLDGDMHDRIMTADADARISIEDENMQRMGLSFCVFLDTPTANGCPVIALQCNEFPDIIEHYWWAFFG
;
A
#
# COMPACT_ATOMS: atom_id res chain seq x y z
N MET A 1 23.08 -5.78 19.33
CA MET A 1 22.27 -4.96 20.26
C MET A 1 20.88 -5.56 20.40
N ALA A 2 20.48 -6.11 21.56
CA ALA A 2 19.21 -6.84 21.81
C ALA A 2 17.95 -5.95 21.77
N ILE A 3 16.75 -6.54 21.59
CA ILE A 3 15.48 -5.79 21.68
C ILE A 3 15.35 -5.16 23.09
N PRO A 4 14.88 -3.89 23.22
CA PRO A 4 14.61 -3.29 24.52
C PRO A 4 13.56 -4.07 25.32
N LYS A 5 13.71 -4.20 26.63
CA LYS A 5 12.71 -4.89 27.48
C LYS A 5 11.37 -4.13 27.52
N LYS A 6 11.41 -2.79 27.52
CA LYS A 6 10.22 -1.92 27.55
C LYS A 6 9.45 -2.01 26.24
N GLY A 7 8.15 -2.31 26.30
CA GLY A 7 7.28 -2.42 25.12
C GLY A 7 7.34 -3.76 24.37
N SER A 8 8.28 -4.64 24.75
CA SER A 8 8.36 -5.99 24.18
C SER A 8 7.33 -6.93 24.79
N ARG A 9 6.84 -7.88 23.99
CA ARG A 9 5.89 -8.92 24.35
C ARG A 9 6.50 -10.28 24.07
N ASN A 10 6.04 -11.32 24.77
CA ASN A 10 6.49 -12.69 24.56
C ASN A 10 5.44 -13.50 23.80
N ILE A 11 5.88 -14.49 23.03
CA ILE A 11 5.03 -15.50 22.41
C ILE A 11 5.78 -16.83 22.33
N THR A 12 5.07 -17.94 22.49
CA THR A 12 5.64 -19.30 22.40
C THR A 12 5.10 -20.02 21.17
N ILE A 13 6.01 -20.61 20.38
CA ILE A 13 5.70 -21.44 19.22
C ILE A 13 6.48 -22.74 19.35
N GLY A 14 5.77 -23.87 19.45
CA GLY A 14 6.38 -25.14 19.84
C GLY A 14 7.06 -25.03 21.19
N ALA A 15 8.33 -25.44 21.26
CA ALA A 15 9.17 -25.34 22.46
C ALA A 15 9.95 -24.01 22.56
N GLN A 16 9.94 -23.18 21.51
CA GLN A 16 10.73 -21.95 21.47
C GLN A 16 9.93 -20.75 21.96
N ARG A 17 10.56 -19.96 22.83
CA ARG A 17 10.02 -18.70 23.35
C ARG A 17 10.65 -17.53 22.60
N PHE A 18 9.79 -16.70 22.03
CA PHE A 18 10.17 -15.51 21.27
C PHE A 18 9.78 -14.24 22.02
N ARG A 19 10.53 -13.18 21.75
CA ARG A 19 10.24 -11.82 22.18
C ARG A 19 10.10 -10.95 20.95
N TRP A 20 9.05 -10.14 20.93
CA TRP A 20 8.73 -9.25 19.82
C TRP A 20 8.42 -7.85 20.28
N VAL A 21 8.66 -6.87 19.41
CA VAL A 21 8.32 -5.46 19.61
C VAL A 21 7.81 -4.89 18.30
N VAL A 22 6.84 -3.98 18.39
CA VAL A 22 6.34 -3.21 17.25
C VAL A 22 6.75 -1.76 17.45
N SER A 23 7.23 -1.15 16.37
CA SER A 23 7.48 0.29 16.26
C SER A 23 6.79 0.83 15.02
N ILE A 24 6.36 2.08 15.05
CA ILE A 24 5.70 2.73 13.91
C ILE A 24 6.63 3.83 13.41
N HIS A 25 6.90 3.84 12.10
CA HIS A 25 7.66 4.88 11.43
C HIS A 25 6.91 5.28 10.16
N GLY A 26 6.44 6.53 10.10
CA GLY A 26 5.55 6.98 9.03
C GLY A 26 4.30 6.10 8.95
N ASN A 27 4.04 5.55 7.75
CA ASN A 27 2.91 4.67 7.49
C ASN A 27 3.29 3.16 7.56
N THR A 28 4.37 2.81 8.26
CA THR A 28 4.84 1.43 8.37
C THR A 28 4.99 1.00 9.82
N ALA A 29 4.33 -0.09 10.21
CA ALA A 29 4.60 -0.80 11.44
C ALA A 29 5.73 -1.83 11.21
N ASN A 30 6.83 -1.67 11.93
CA ASN A 30 7.98 -2.57 11.93
C ASN A 30 7.92 -3.48 13.16
N LEU A 31 7.72 -4.77 12.91
CA LEU A 31 7.78 -5.85 13.89
C LEU A 31 9.17 -6.47 13.88
N VAL A 32 9.82 -6.47 15.03
CA VAL A 32 11.09 -7.18 15.24
C VAL A 32 10.87 -8.33 16.20
N VAL A 33 11.33 -9.52 15.82
CA VAL A 33 11.25 -10.74 16.65
C VAL A 33 12.63 -11.39 16.79
N GLU A 34 12.93 -11.88 17.98
CA GLU A 34 14.10 -12.72 18.27
C GLU A 34 13.76 -13.76 19.36
N LEU A 35 14.63 -14.74 19.59
CA LEU A 35 14.49 -15.65 20.73
C LEU A 35 14.55 -14.86 22.04
N ALA A 36 13.72 -15.24 23.00
CA ALA A 36 13.63 -14.54 24.28
C ALA A 36 14.83 -14.81 25.18
N ASP A 37 15.36 -16.04 25.15
CA ASP A 37 16.35 -16.51 26.12
C ASP A 37 17.79 -16.47 25.57
N ASP A 38 18.01 -16.90 24.32
CA ASP A 38 19.30 -16.78 23.62
C ASP A 38 19.14 -16.20 22.21
N PRO A 39 19.15 -14.86 22.05
CA PRO A 39 18.93 -14.21 20.76
C PRO A 39 19.99 -14.58 19.70
N GLY A 40 19.55 -15.13 18.57
CA GLY A 40 20.34 -15.30 17.34
C GLY A 40 19.85 -14.38 16.21
N GLN A 41 19.47 -14.95 15.07
CA GLN A 41 19.03 -14.19 13.90
C GLN A 41 17.68 -13.53 14.17
N ARG A 42 17.57 -12.25 13.82
CA ARG A 42 16.33 -11.50 13.93
C ARG A 42 15.41 -11.74 12.77
N LEU A 43 14.11 -11.71 13.05
CA LEU A 43 13.07 -11.46 12.06
C LEU A 43 12.71 -9.99 12.09
N GLN A 44 12.73 -9.34 10.93
CA GLN A 44 12.15 -8.01 10.72
C GLN A 44 11.00 -8.13 9.73
N ALA A 45 9.84 -7.64 10.12
CA ALA A 45 8.63 -7.71 9.34
C ALA A 45 7.97 -6.34 9.23
N TYR A 46 7.73 -5.93 8.00
CA TYR A 46 7.19 -4.62 7.68
C TYR A 46 5.72 -4.75 7.28
N PHE A 47 4.88 -3.97 7.96
CA PHE A 47 3.45 -3.88 7.73
C PHE A 47 3.15 -2.45 7.26
N GLU A 48 2.78 -2.28 6.00
CA GLU A 48 2.28 -0.99 5.52
C GLU A 48 0.89 -0.76 6.08
N CYS A 49 0.76 0.21 6.98
CA CYS A 49 -0.51 0.63 7.52
C CYS A 49 -1.38 1.15 6.37
N ARG A 50 -2.65 0.76 6.35
CA ARG A 50 -3.60 1.18 5.32
C ARG A 50 -4.78 1.87 5.96
N ASP A 51 -5.17 3.00 5.39
CA ASP A 51 -6.31 3.79 5.85
C ASP A 51 -7.60 3.12 5.38
N LEU A 52 -8.28 2.43 6.32
CA LEU A 52 -9.60 1.89 6.07
C LEU A 52 -10.62 3.03 6.16
N HIS A 53 -11.39 3.18 5.09
CA HIS A 53 -12.52 4.08 5.01
C HIS A 53 -13.82 3.29 5.07
N VAL A 54 -14.84 3.90 5.65
CA VAL A 54 -16.19 3.34 5.78
C VAL A 54 -17.16 4.38 5.22
N ARG A 55 -18.15 3.93 4.44
CA ARG A 55 -19.24 4.82 4.01
C ARG A 55 -20.16 5.10 5.16
N ASP A 56 -20.52 6.37 5.33
CA ASP A 56 -21.59 6.75 6.23
C ASP A 56 -22.97 6.68 5.55
N ALA A 57 -24.02 7.04 6.29
CA ALA A 57 -25.39 7.01 5.78
C ALA A 57 -25.64 7.98 4.61
N SER A 58 -24.76 8.96 4.38
CA SER A 58 -24.77 9.84 3.20
C SER A 58 -24.03 9.25 2.00
N GLY A 59 -23.35 8.11 2.16
CA GLY A 59 -22.57 7.46 1.11
C GLY A 59 -21.14 8.01 0.97
N GLU A 60 -20.73 8.96 1.82
CA GLU A 60 -19.39 9.55 1.82
C GLU A 60 -18.39 8.67 2.56
N TRP A 61 -17.17 8.59 2.03
CA TRP A 61 -16.08 7.86 2.68
C TRP A 61 -15.52 8.65 3.85
N LYS A 62 -15.58 8.06 5.04
CA LYS A 62 -14.93 8.59 6.23
C LYS A 62 -13.80 7.70 6.66
N PHE A 63 -12.65 8.32 6.98
CA PHE A 63 -11.55 7.62 7.62
C PHE A 63 -12.07 6.98 8.91
N HIS A 64 -11.91 5.66 9.01
CA HIS A 64 -12.35 4.91 10.17
C HIS A 64 -11.17 4.50 11.04
N SER A 65 -10.13 3.93 10.43
CA SER A 65 -8.97 3.41 11.17
C SER A 65 -7.83 2.97 10.26
N GLN A 66 -6.59 3.09 10.73
CA GLN A 66 -5.44 2.37 10.19
C GLN A 66 -5.39 0.94 10.74
N LYS A 67 -6.42 0.12 10.48
CA LYS A 67 -6.77 -1.10 11.26
C LYS A 67 -5.74 -2.25 11.27
N GLN A 68 -4.45 -2.00 11.12
CA GLN A 68 -3.39 -2.99 11.32
C GLN A 68 -2.95 -3.04 12.78
N SER A 69 -3.82 -3.59 13.63
CA SER A 69 -3.39 -4.06 14.95
C SER A 69 -2.58 -5.35 14.78
N ILE A 70 -1.28 -5.30 15.09
CA ILE A 70 -0.43 -6.50 15.13
C ILE A 70 -0.77 -7.29 16.41
N THR A 71 -1.60 -8.32 16.26
CA THR A 71 -2.02 -9.20 17.35
C THR A 71 -1.03 -10.36 17.55
N PRO A 72 -1.03 -11.04 18.72
CA PRO A 72 -0.24 -12.26 18.91
C PRO A 72 -0.54 -13.37 17.89
N SER A 73 -1.77 -13.44 17.35
CA SER A 73 -2.14 -14.40 16.30
C SER A 73 -1.42 -14.10 14.98
N ASN A 74 -1.35 -12.82 14.59
CA ASN A 74 -0.62 -12.36 13.41
C ASN A 74 0.87 -12.70 13.53
N VAL A 75 1.46 -12.41 14.71
CA VAL A 75 2.87 -12.73 15.01
C VAL A 75 3.11 -14.23 14.93
N ARG A 76 2.20 -15.06 15.44
CA ARG A 76 2.32 -16.53 15.34
C ARG A 76 2.42 -17.00 13.89
N ARG A 77 1.49 -16.57 13.03
CA ARG A 77 1.48 -16.97 11.62
C ARG A 77 2.74 -16.54 10.88
N LEU A 78 3.15 -15.30 11.10
CA LEU A 78 4.38 -14.77 10.51
C LEU A 78 5.61 -15.59 10.92
N LEU A 79 5.72 -15.94 12.20
CA LEU A 79 6.85 -16.73 12.70
C LEU A 79 6.84 -18.15 12.14
N THR A 80 5.68 -18.80 12.06
CA THR A 80 5.53 -20.10 11.40
C THR A 80 6.00 -20.02 9.94
N HIS A 81 5.49 -19.05 9.18
CA HIS A 81 5.92 -18.83 7.80
C HIS A 81 7.43 -18.55 7.67
N ALA A 82 7.99 -17.69 8.53
CA ALA A 82 9.41 -17.37 8.48
C ALA A 82 10.29 -18.59 8.77
N LEU A 83 9.92 -19.42 9.76
CA LEU A 83 10.62 -20.67 10.07
C LEU A 83 10.59 -21.64 8.88
N GLU A 84 9.44 -21.78 8.23
CA GLU A 84 9.29 -22.61 7.02
C GLU A 84 10.10 -22.06 5.83
N ASN A 85 10.37 -20.76 5.79
CA ASN A 85 11.09 -20.07 4.71
C ASN A 85 12.57 -19.78 5.05
N GLY A 86 13.13 -20.51 6.02
CA GLY A 86 14.57 -20.52 6.26
C GLY A 86 15.09 -19.47 7.24
N TRP A 87 14.21 -18.83 8.03
CA TRP A 87 14.65 -18.05 9.19
C TRP A 87 15.29 -18.97 10.24
N ARG A 88 16.48 -18.59 10.73
CA ARG A 88 17.30 -19.40 11.67
C ARG A 88 17.49 -18.64 12.98
N PRO A 89 16.49 -18.63 13.88
CA PRO A 89 16.48 -17.76 15.06
C PRO A 89 17.63 -18.00 16.05
N GLU A 90 18.26 -19.18 16.03
CA GLU A 90 19.41 -19.54 16.88
C GLU A 90 20.76 -19.10 16.28
N GLN A 91 20.82 -18.81 14.97
CA GLN A 91 22.08 -18.52 14.29
C GLN A 91 22.54 -17.08 14.56
N LYS A 92 23.69 -16.93 15.21
CA LYS A 92 24.28 -15.63 15.56
C LYS A 92 25.11 -15.06 14.41
N GLY A 93 25.26 -13.73 14.39
CA GLY A 93 26.19 -13.02 13.50
C GLY A 93 25.75 -12.88 12.04
N ILE A 94 24.52 -13.27 11.70
CA ILE A 94 23.97 -13.13 10.35
C ILE A 94 22.96 -11.99 10.25
N ALA A 95 22.76 -11.50 9.02
CA ALA A 95 21.80 -10.44 8.74
C ALA A 95 20.38 -10.83 9.15
N PRO A 96 19.51 -9.86 9.51
CA PRO A 96 18.11 -10.13 9.79
C PRO A 96 17.42 -10.85 8.62
N PHE A 97 16.53 -11.78 8.94
CA PHE A 97 15.57 -12.32 7.99
C PHE A 97 14.46 -11.27 7.82
N VAL A 98 14.21 -10.86 6.58
CA VAL A 98 13.32 -9.73 6.29
C VAL A 98 12.07 -10.19 5.54
N VAL A 99 10.91 -9.81 6.05
CA VAL A 99 9.61 -9.96 5.38
C VAL A 99 9.07 -8.56 5.07
N ARG A 100 9.08 -8.16 3.79
CA ARG A 100 8.72 -6.79 3.38
C ARG A 100 7.22 -6.52 3.34
N ASP A 101 6.43 -7.53 2.96
CA ASP A 101 4.97 -7.45 2.92
C ASP A 101 4.38 -8.43 3.94
N ALA A 102 4.64 -8.14 5.22
CA ALA A 102 4.24 -9.04 6.31
C ALA A 102 2.72 -9.10 6.48
N ALA A 103 1.99 -8.12 5.96
CA ALA A 103 0.54 -8.11 5.92
C ALA A 103 -0.01 -9.30 5.14
N LYS A 104 0.51 -9.59 3.92
CA LYS A 104 0.09 -10.75 3.10
C LYS A 104 0.24 -12.10 3.79
N VAL A 105 1.21 -12.22 4.70
CA VAL A 105 1.50 -13.47 5.42
C VAL A 105 0.70 -13.57 6.72
N ALA A 106 0.67 -12.49 7.49
CA ALA A 106 0.25 -12.52 8.89
C ALA A 106 -1.21 -12.15 9.10
N LEU A 107 -1.75 -11.26 8.25
CA LEU A 107 -3.11 -10.76 8.35
C LEU A 107 -4.01 -11.63 7.46
N THR A 108 -4.76 -12.56 8.06
CA THR A 108 -5.95 -13.14 7.41
C THR A 108 -7.11 -12.16 7.48
N ILE A 109 -6.86 -10.90 7.15
CA ILE A 109 -7.92 -10.10 6.54
C ILE A 109 -7.98 -10.72 5.15
N ASP A 110 -9.11 -11.36 4.78
CA ASP A 110 -9.27 -12.08 3.51
C ASP A 110 -8.40 -11.45 2.43
N ALA A 111 -7.27 -12.09 2.10
CA ALA A 111 -6.36 -11.57 1.10
C ALA A 111 -7.08 -11.42 -0.26
N GLU A 112 -8.18 -12.15 -0.44
CA GLU A 112 -9.14 -12.02 -1.53
C GLU A 112 -9.87 -10.66 -1.57
N ARG A 113 -10.03 -9.95 -0.44
CA ARG A 113 -10.57 -8.57 -0.35
C ARG A 113 -9.50 -7.48 -0.38
N ILE A 114 -8.22 -7.87 -0.34
CA ILE A 114 -7.05 -6.97 -0.47
C ILE A 114 -6.48 -7.08 -1.89
N ASP A 115 -7.30 -7.43 -2.87
CA ASP A 115 -7.03 -7.00 -4.23
C ASP A 115 -7.86 -5.73 -4.44
N ASN A 116 -7.19 -4.57 -4.43
CA ASN A 116 -7.86 -3.30 -4.71
C ASN A 116 -8.57 -3.32 -6.08
N ARG A 117 -8.21 -4.27 -6.96
CA ARG A 117 -8.83 -4.51 -8.27
C ARG A 117 -10.23 -5.14 -8.18
N ASN A 118 -10.65 -5.65 -7.03
CA ASN A 118 -11.92 -6.38 -6.85
C ASN A 118 -12.87 -5.73 -5.84
N ILE A 119 -12.62 -4.49 -5.41
CA ILE A 119 -13.56 -3.78 -4.53
C ILE A 119 -14.78 -3.36 -5.35
N HIS A 120 -15.93 -3.98 -5.08
CA HIS A 120 -17.19 -3.62 -5.72
C HIS A 120 -17.57 -2.18 -5.37
N PRO A 121 -18.07 -1.36 -6.31
CA PRO A 121 -18.44 0.04 -6.04
C PRO A 121 -19.41 0.21 -4.86
N ASP A 122 -20.27 -0.77 -4.63
CA ASP A 122 -21.25 -0.80 -3.53
C ASP A 122 -20.69 -1.31 -2.20
N SER A 123 -19.36 -1.41 -2.05
CA SER A 123 -18.77 -1.81 -0.77
C SER A 123 -18.93 -0.71 0.28
N ASP A 124 -19.29 -1.11 1.50
CA ASP A 124 -19.40 -0.19 2.66
C ASP A 124 -18.04 0.10 3.32
N THR A 125 -17.02 -0.70 3.01
CA THR A 125 -15.68 -0.61 3.59
C THR A 125 -14.64 -0.78 2.48
N ALA A 126 -13.67 0.13 2.38
CA ALA A 126 -12.61 0.04 1.38
C ALA A 126 -11.32 0.75 1.82
N PHE A 127 -10.20 0.34 1.24
CA PHE A 127 -8.96 1.12 1.25
C PHE A 127 -9.01 2.14 0.10
N ILE A 128 -9.95 3.09 0.17
CA ILE A 128 -10.31 3.96 -0.96
C ILE A 128 -9.11 4.70 -1.57
N ARG A 129 -8.13 5.04 -0.74
CA ARG A 129 -6.89 5.71 -1.14
C ARG A 129 -5.99 4.80 -1.99
N GLU A 130 -5.96 3.51 -1.71
CA GLU A 130 -5.24 2.51 -2.52
C GLU A 130 -5.98 2.20 -3.83
N VAL A 131 -7.31 2.20 -3.80
CA VAL A 131 -8.13 2.08 -5.03
C VAL A 131 -7.80 3.23 -6.00
N ALA A 132 -7.72 4.46 -5.51
CA ALA A 132 -7.36 5.62 -6.32
C ALA A 132 -5.94 5.49 -6.93
N ARG A 133 -4.96 5.05 -6.13
CA ARG A 133 -3.58 4.83 -6.59
C ARG A 133 -3.49 3.73 -7.65
N ASP A 134 -4.16 2.60 -7.43
CA ASP A 134 -4.13 1.47 -8.37
C ASP A 134 -4.85 1.80 -9.68
N PHE A 135 -5.96 2.54 -9.61
CA PHE A 135 -6.67 3.01 -10.78
C PHE A 135 -5.77 3.88 -11.68
N ILE A 136 -5.08 4.86 -11.11
CA ILE A 136 -4.15 5.73 -11.86
C ILE A 136 -2.98 4.91 -12.42
N SER A 137 -2.30 4.14 -11.57
CA SER A 137 -1.05 3.47 -11.95
C SER A 137 -1.23 2.32 -12.94
N THR A 138 -2.36 1.61 -12.89
CA THR A 138 -2.56 0.36 -13.65
C THR A 138 -3.52 0.54 -14.82
N TYR A 139 -4.66 1.18 -14.60
CA TYR A 139 -5.74 1.25 -15.61
C TYR A 139 -5.61 2.49 -16.48
N MET A 140 -5.45 3.65 -15.84
CA MET A 140 -5.43 4.92 -16.55
C MET A 140 -4.22 5.09 -17.45
N ALA A 141 -3.03 4.74 -16.96
CA ALA A 141 -1.80 4.84 -17.73
C ALA A 141 -1.91 4.11 -19.08
N LEU A 142 -2.50 2.90 -19.07
CA LEU A 142 -2.69 2.10 -20.28
C LEU A 142 -3.79 2.66 -21.18
N SER A 143 -4.95 3.02 -20.61
CA SER A 143 -6.09 3.55 -21.38
C SER A 143 -5.76 4.86 -22.08
N LEU A 144 -5.03 5.76 -21.42
CA LEU A 144 -4.63 7.04 -22.00
C LEU A 144 -3.71 6.85 -23.20
N CYS A 145 -2.76 5.91 -23.13
CA CYS A 145 -1.89 5.61 -24.27
C CYS A 145 -2.66 5.18 -25.53
N LEU A 146 -3.91 4.71 -25.37
CA LEU A 146 -4.77 4.24 -26.46
C LEU A 146 -5.85 5.25 -26.88
N ASP A 147 -6.01 6.36 -26.15
CA ASP A 147 -7.04 7.38 -26.39
C ASP A 147 -6.43 8.61 -27.11
N GLY A 148 -6.47 8.57 -28.44
CA GLY A 148 -5.93 9.65 -29.29
C GLY A 148 -6.68 10.97 -29.16
N ASP A 149 -7.99 10.95 -28.92
CA ASP A 149 -8.79 12.16 -28.75
C ASP A 149 -8.44 12.86 -27.43
N MET A 150 -8.27 12.08 -26.35
CA MET A 150 -7.81 12.62 -25.07
C MET A 150 -6.39 13.17 -25.19
N HIS A 151 -5.49 12.50 -25.91
CA HIS A 151 -4.14 13.00 -26.18
C HIS A 151 -4.19 14.37 -26.85
N ASP A 152 -4.93 14.51 -27.95
CA ASP A 152 -5.00 15.78 -28.69
C ASP A 152 -5.60 16.90 -27.85
N ARG A 153 -6.59 16.58 -27.01
CA ARG A 153 -7.15 17.52 -26.03
C ARG A 153 -6.13 17.97 -25.00
N ILE A 154 -5.30 17.06 -24.46
CA ILE A 154 -4.25 17.42 -23.49
C ILE A 154 -3.18 18.30 -24.15
N MET A 155 -2.72 17.94 -25.36
CA MET A 155 -1.63 18.65 -26.04
C MET A 155 -2.03 20.04 -26.56
N THR A 156 -3.33 20.29 -26.74
CA THR A 156 -3.85 21.59 -27.16
C THR A 156 -4.38 22.43 -26.00
N ALA A 157 -4.47 21.86 -24.79
CA ALA A 157 -4.90 22.58 -23.60
C ALA A 157 -3.78 23.48 -23.05
N ASP A 158 -4.18 24.52 -22.32
CA ASP A 158 -3.23 25.32 -21.54
C ASP A 158 -2.51 24.45 -20.49
N ALA A 159 -1.28 24.79 -20.14
CA ALA A 159 -0.59 24.15 -19.03
C ALA A 159 -1.45 24.23 -17.76
N ASP A 160 -1.44 23.16 -16.95
CA ASP A 160 -2.30 22.98 -15.77
C ASP A 160 -3.82 22.91 -16.02
N ALA A 161 -4.29 22.98 -17.27
CA ALA A 161 -5.71 22.80 -17.58
C ALA A 161 -6.13 21.36 -17.26
N ARG A 162 -6.99 21.22 -16.24
CA ARG A 162 -7.47 19.93 -15.74
C ARG A 162 -8.62 19.42 -16.58
N ILE A 163 -8.38 18.34 -17.31
CA ILE A 163 -9.39 17.63 -18.08
C ILE A 163 -9.93 16.49 -17.22
N SER A 164 -11.25 16.46 -17.01
CA SER A 164 -11.89 15.41 -16.20
C SER A 164 -11.85 14.06 -16.91
N ILE A 165 -11.63 13.01 -16.13
CA ILE A 165 -11.74 11.62 -16.55
C ILE A 165 -13.02 11.04 -15.95
N GLU A 166 -13.84 10.44 -16.80
CA GLU A 166 -15.09 9.81 -16.40
C GLU A 166 -14.91 8.30 -16.31
N ASP A 167 -15.21 7.74 -15.13
CA ASP A 167 -15.30 6.29 -14.90
C ASP A 167 -16.47 6.02 -13.94
N GLU A 168 -17.47 5.27 -14.38
CA GLU A 168 -18.71 5.05 -13.63
C GLU A 168 -18.46 4.33 -12.30
N ASN A 169 -17.52 3.38 -12.27
CA ASN A 169 -17.22 2.62 -11.05
C ASN A 169 -16.53 3.52 -10.03
N MET A 170 -15.57 4.32 -10.47
CA MET A 170 -14.88 5.27 -9.62
C MET A 170 -15.82 6.37 -9.10
N GLN A 171 -16.70 6.89 -9.94
CA GLN A 171 -17.71 7.87 -9.53
C GLN A 171 -18.67 7.30 -8.49
N ARG A 172 -19.11 6.04 -8.65
CA ARG A 172 -19.89 5.34 -7.62
C ARG A 172 -19.10 5.15 -6.33
N MET A 173 -17.78 5.00 -6.43
CA MET A 173 -16.85 5.03 -5.30
C MET A 173 -16.58 6.44 -4.76
N GLY A 174 -17.24 7.49 -5.28
CA GLY A 174 -17.01 8.87 -4.83
C GLY A 174 -15.62 9.39 -5.17
N LEU A 175 -14.98 8.81 -6.18
CA LEU A 175 -13.67 9.21 -6.67
C LEU A 175 -13.82 9.90 -8.03
N SER A 176 -13.06 10.98 -8.21
CA SER A 176 -12.96 11.69 -9.47
C SER A 176 -11.48 11.93 -9.82
N PHE A 177 -11.20 11.95 -11.11
CA PHE A 177 -9.85 12.01 -11.64
C PHE A 177 -9.71 13.10 -12.68
N CYS A 178 -8.52 13.68 -12.80
CA CYS A 178 -8.19 14.58 -13.87
C CYS A 178 -6.81 14.29 -14.46
N VAL A 179 -6.67 14.62 -15.74
CA VAL A 179 -5.42 14.61 -16.50
C VAL A 179 -5.07 16.03 -16.90
N PHE A 180 -3.79 16.38 -16.83
CA PHE A 180 -3.31 17.69 -17.27
C PHE A 180 -1.86 17.63 -17.72
N LEU A 181 -1.45 18.62 -18.50
CA LEU A 181 -0.06 18.85 -18.84
C LEU A 181 0.61 19.58 -17.67
N ASP A 182 1.44 18.86 -16.91
CA ASP A 182 2.11 19.39 -15.71
C ASP A 182 3.31 20.27 -16.11
N THR A 183 4.12 19.81 -17.06
CA THR A 183 5.15 20.65 -17.66
C THR A 183 5.24 20.42 -19.18
N PRO A 184 5.46 21.49 -19.98
CA PRO A 184 5.62 21.35 -21.42
C PRO A 184 6.86 20.52 -21.80
N THR A 185 7.88 20.48 -20.94
CA THR A 185 9.18 19.88 -21.27
C THR A 185 9.95 19.43 -20.02
N ALA A 186 10.01 18.13 -19.77
CA ALA A 186 11.18 17.51 -19.15
C ALA A 186 12.01 16.89 -20.29
N ASN A 187 13.18 17.46 -20.58
CA ASN A 187 14.04 17.04 -21.71
C ASN A 187 13.37 17.10 -23.10
N GLY A 188 12.41 18.01 -23.32
CA GLY A 188 11.73 18.19 -24.61
C GLY A 188 10.54 17.25 -24.84
N CYS A 189 10.18 16.42 -23.86
CA CYS A 189 8.95 15.61 -23.90
C CYS A 189 7.88 16.21 -22.98
N PRO A 190 6.60 16.22 -23.39
CA PRO A 190 5.50 16.65 -22.53
C PRO A 190 5.36 15.69 -21.34
N VAL A 191 5.16 16.25 -20.15
CA VAL A 191 4.88 15.49 -18.92
C VAL A 191 3.40 15.60 -18.63
N ILE A 192 2.72 14.46 -18.71
CA ILE A 192 1.30 14.36 -18.38
C ILE A 192 1.17 13.87 -16.95
N ALA A 193 0.35 14.56 -16.16
CA ALA A 193 0.01 14.18 -14.81
C ALA A 193 -1.41 13.64 -14.73
N LEU A 194 -1.57 12.55 -13.97
CA LEU A 194 -2.84 11.97 -13.60
C LEU A 194 -3.03 12.09 -12.10
N GLN A 195 -4.16 12.66 -11.68
CA GLN A 195 -4.40 12.97 -10.29
C GLN A 195 -5.79 12.51 -9.86
N CYS A 196 -5.88 12.01 -8.62
CA CYS A 196 -7.15 11.87 -7.91
C CYS A 196 -7.52 13.21 -7.25
N ASN A 197 -8.76 13.67 -7.44
CA ASN A 197 -9.19 14.97 -6.90
C ASN A 197 -9.38 14.92 -5.38
N GLU A 198 -9.89 13.81 -4.85
CA GLU A 198 -10.13 13.62 -3.42
C GLU A 198 -8.82 13.36 -2.65
N PHE A 199 -7.79 12.86 -3.34
CA PHE A 199 -6.45 12.64 -2.80
C PHE A 199 -5.39 13.31 -3.68
N PRO A 200 -5.18 14.64 -3.56
CA PRO A 200 -4.31 15.39 -4.46
C PRO A 200 -2.84 14.97 -4.45
N ASP A 201 -2.39 14.31 -3.38
CA ASP A 201 -1.05 13.75 -3.27
C ASP A 201 -0.91 12.38 -3.96
N ILE A 202 -2.01 11.81 -4.44
CA ILE A 202 -2.00 10.69 -5.39
C ILE A 202 -1.99 11.30 -6.79
N ILE A 203 -0.78 11.46 -7.30
CA ILE A 203 -0.49 11.97 -8.63
C ILE A 203 0.62 11.12 -9.26
N GLU A 204 0.44 10.71 -10.50
CA GLU A 204 1.45 9.98 -11.27
C GLU A 204 1.82 10.79 -12.51
N HIS A 205 3.11 10.79 -12.83
CA HIS A 205 3.67 11.56 -13.95
C HIS A 205 4.18 10.60 -15.02
N TYR A 206 3.75 10.82 -16.25
CA TYR A 206 4.12 10.01 -17.39
C TYR A 206 4.85 10.86 -18.42
N TRP A 207 5.97 10.31 -18.88
CA TRP A 207 6.71 10.83 -20.01
C TRP A 207 6.06 10.26 -21.25
N TRP A 208 5.44 11.11 -22.07
CA TRP A 208 4.91 10.63 -23.33
C TRP A 208 6.01 10.67 -24.39
N ALA A 209 6.66 9.52 -24.61
CA ALA A 209 7.62 9.36 -25.69
C ALA A 209 6.86 9.17 -27.01
N PHE A 210 7.16 10.01 -28.00
CA PHE A 210 6.66 9.81 -29.37
C PHE A 210 7.18 8.48 -29.91
N PHE A 211 6.30 7.51 -30.13
CA PHE A 211 6.55 6.44 -31.07
C PHE A 211 6.19 6.98 -32.46
N GLY A 212 7.18 7.59 -33.12
CA GLY A 212 7.11 7.97 -34.52
C GLY A 212 7.27 6.78 -35.45
#